data_AF-A0A7W7KDG6-F1
#
_entry.id   AF-A0A7W7KDG6-F1
#
_cell.length_a   1.000
_cell.length_b   1.000
_cell.length_c   1.000
_cell.angle_alpha   90.00
_cell.angle_beta   90.00
_cell.angle_gamma   90.00
#
_symmetry.space_group_name_H-M   'P 1'
#
loop_
_entity.id
_entity.type
_entity.pdbx_description
1 polymer ?
#
loop_
_entity_poly.entity_id
_entity_poly.type
_entity_poly.pdbx_seq_one_letter_code
_entity_poly.pdbx_strand_id
1 'polypeptide(L)' 'MTGEDVAERLGVVPTTFRVLVTRRPRLGRRACKSRFVQARARARVVDGGIPTEALIAQVLVAKYADHLPLYRQAQIYPR' A
#
# COMPACT_ATOMS: atom_id res chain seq x y z
N MET A 1 11.67 -6.83 48.51
CA MET A 1 11.62 -7.45 47.17
C MET A 1 10.24 -7.14 46.62
N THR A 2 10.10 -6.03 45.89
CA THR A 2 8.82 -5.67 45.28
C THR A 2 8.87 -6.22 43.86
N GLY A 3 8.21 -7.35 43.63
CA GLY A 3 8.09 -7.96 42.31
C GLY A 3 6.94 -7.28 41.57
N GLU A 4 7.22 -6.70 40.40
CA GLU A 4 6.18 -6.24 39.50
C GLU A 4 5.66 -7.40 38.66
N ASP A 5 4.33 -7.48 38.54
CA ASP A 5 3.64 -8.45 37.70
C ASP A 5 3.44 -7.84 36.31
N VAL A 6 4.17 -8.32 35.31
CA VAL A 6 4.13 -7.79 33.93
C VAL A 6 3.22 -8.68 33.09
N ALA A 7 2.05 -8.15 32.71
CA ALA A 7 1.12 -8.83 31.81
C ALA A 7 1.14 -8.17 30.42
N GLU A 8 1.70 -8.88 29.42
CA GLU A 8 1.60 -8.47 28.03
C GLU A 8 0.24 -8.86 27.43
N ARG A 9 -0.40 -7.92 26.72
CA ARG A 9 -1.61 -8.16 25.94
C ARG A 9 -1.43 -7.63 24.52
N LEU A 10 -1.82 -8.45 23.55
CA LEU A 10 -1.74 -8.10 22.14
C LEU A 10 -2.94 -7.23 21.75
N GLY A 11 -2.69 -5.97 21.39
CA GLY A 11 -3.69 -5.08 20.79
C GLY A 11 -3.68 -5.19 19.26
N VAL A 12 -4.84 -5.01 18.62
CA VAL A 12 -4.93 -4.90 17.15
C VAL A 12 -5.21 -3.46 16.75
N VAL A 13 -4.44 -2.93 15.79
CA VAL A 13 -4.71 -1.62 15.18
C VAL A 13 -5.38 -1.88 13.83
N PRO A 14 -6.58 -1.34 13.56
CA PRO A 14 -7.29 -1.58 12.31
C PRO A 14 -6.51 -1.06 11.10
N THR A 15 -6.58 -1.81 9.99
CA THR A 15 -5.88 -1.46 8.75
C THR A 15 -6.40 -0.13 8.20
N THR A 16 -5.55 0.91 8.19
CA THR A 16 -5.88 2.20 7.58
C THR A 16 -5.46 2.22 6.11
N PHE A 17 -6.39 2.58 5.22
CA PHE A 17 -6.06 2.77 3.81
C PHE A 17 -5.47 4.14 3.57
N ARG A 18 -4.38 4.19 2.80
CA ARG A 18 -3.73 5.44 2.40
C ARG A 18 -3.45 5.41 0.92
N VAL A 19 -3.67 6.54 0.25
CA VAL A 19 -3.33 6.73 -1.15
C VAL A 19 -1.89 7.21 -1.24
N LEU A 20 -1.01 6.38 -1.84
CA LEU A 20 0.38 6.75 -2.08
C LEU A 20 0.50 7.44 -3.44
N VAL A 21 0.71 8.76 -3.41
CA VAL A 21 0.88 9.57 -4.63
C VAL A 21 2.37 9.75 -4.94
N THR A 22 2.90 8.96 -5.87
CA THR A 22 4.28 9.13 -6.35
C THR A 22 4.32 10.17 -7.48
N ARG A 23 4.77 11.39 -7.19
CA ARG A 23 5.00 12.42 -8.22
C ARG A 23 6.38 12.23 -8.86
N ARG A 24 6.42 12.14 -10.20
CA ARG A 24 7.67 12.04 -10.98
C ARG A 24 7.93 13.33 -11.75
N PRO A 25 8.74 14.26 -11.23
CA PRO A 25 8.99 15.54 -11.90
C PRO A 25 9.70 15.31 -13.24
N ARG A 26 9.32 16.11 -14.23
CA ARG A 26 10.04 16.20 -15.52
C ARG A 26 11.15 17.21 -15.35
N LEU A 27 12.40 16.78 -15.49
CA LEU A 27 13.57 17.65 -15.36
C LEU A 27 14.07 18.03 -16.77
N GLY A 28 14.19 19.32 -17.03
CA GLY A 28 14.77 19.86 -18.26
C GLY A 28 16.05 20.62 -17.96
N ARG A 29 17.06 20.53 -18.84
CA ARG A 29 18.25 21.40 -18.75
C ARG A 29 17.86 22.79 -19.25
N ARG A 30 18.22 23.85 -18.51
CA ARG A 30 17.91 25.25 -18.90
C ARG A 30 18.40 25.62 -20.31
N ALA A 31 19.48 25.01 -20.77
CA ALA A 31 20.08 25.24 -22.10
C ALA A 31 19.38 24.52 -23.26
N CYS A 32 18.51 23.53 -22.99
CA CYS A 32 17.78 22.79 -24.02
C CYS A 32 16.31 22.71 -23.61
N LYS A 33 15.52 23.70 -24.04
CA LYS A 33 14.08 23.81 -23.73
C LYS A 33 13.24 22.61 -24.22
N SER A 34 13.78 21.76 -25.10
CA SER A 34 13.05 20.66 -25.76
C SER A 34 13.23 19.28 -25.11
N ARG A 35 14.25 19.07 -24.26
CA ARG A 35 14.55 17.73 -23.71
C ARG A 35 14.17 17.63 -22.25
N PHE A 36 12.92 17.21 -22.01
CA PHE A 36 12.44 16.82 -20.69
C PHE A 36 12.83 15.36 -20.43
N VAL A 37 13.59 15.11 -19.37
CA VAL A 37 13.92 13.77 -18.89
C VAL A 37 13.06 13.49 -17.66
N GLN A 38 12.26 12.43 -17.72
CA GLN A 38 11.48 11.94 -16.60
C GLN A 38 12.09 10.62 -16.12
N ALA A 39 12.22 10.45 -14.80
CA ALA A 39 12.63 9.17 -14.24
C ALA A 39 11.61 8.08 -14.61
N ARG A 40 12.12 6.90 -15.00
CA ARG A 40 11.28 5.75 -15.34
C ARG A 40 10.35 5.38 -14.17
N ALA A 41 9.15 4.89 -14.50
CA ALA A 41 8.27 4.33 -13.49
C ALA A 41 8.96 3.15 -12.80
N ARG A 42 8.76 2.99 -11.49
CA ARG A 42 8.95 1.67 -10.88
C ARG A 42 7.89 0.74 -11.50
N ALA A 43 8.30 -0.47 -11.85
CA ALA A 43 7.37 -1.50 -12.29
C ALA A 43 6.34 -1.74 -11.19
N ARG A 44 5.06 -1.86 -11.58
CA ARG A 44 3.96 -2.18 -10.68
C ARG A 44 3.44 -3.56 -11.05
N VAL A 45 2.90 -4.28 -10.06
CA VAL A 45 2.30 -5.60 -10.30
C VAL A 45 1.11 -5.52 -11.26
N VAL A 46 0.33 -4.43 -11.16
CA VAL A 46 -0.74 -4.09 -12.12
C VAL A 46 -0.42 -2.74 -12.73
N ASP A 47 -0.21 -2.71 -14.05
CA ASP A 47 0.06 -1.47 -14.77
C ASP A 47 -1.13 -0.52 -14.69
N GLY A 48 -0.89 0.70 -14.22
CA GLY A 48 -1.93 1.72 -14.05
C GLY A 48 -2.91 1.48 -12.90
N GLY A 49 -2.77 0.37 -12.16
CA GLY A 49 -3.62 0.05 -11.02
C GLY A 49 -3.52 1.08 -9.89
N ILE A 50 -4.66 1.38 -9.26
CA ILE A 50 -4.77 2.08 -7.98
C ILE A 50 -4.23 1.23 -6.80
N PRO A 51 -4.46 -0.10 -6.72
CA PRO A 51 -4.01 -0.86 -5.56
C PRO A 51 -2.48 -0.96 -5.53
N THR A 52 -1.92 -0.76 -4.34
CA THR A 52 -0.50 -1.01 -4.08
C THR A 52 -0.25 -2.50 -3.93
N GLU A 53 1.01 -2.91 -4.06
CA GLU A 53 1.44 -4.29 -3.88
C GLU A 53 1.05 -4.84 -2.49
N ALA A 54 1.14 -3.98 -1.47
CA ALA A 54 0.69 -4.31 -0.12
C ALA A 54 -0.81 -4.56 -0.02
N LEU A 55 -1.65 -3.78 -0.73
CA LEU A 55 -3.09 -4.00 -0.74
C LEU A 55 -3.45 -5.30 -1.49
N ILE A 56 -2.74 -5.60 -2.58
CA ILE A 56 -2.90 -6.87 -3.31
C ILE A 56 -2.53 -8.04 -2.40
N ALA A 57 -1.39 -7.97 -1.70
CA ALA A 57 -0.98 -8.99 -0.75
C ALA A 57 -2.02 -9.19 0.36
N GLN A 58 -2.59 -8.11 0.91
CA GLN A 58 -3.64 -8.20 1.92
C GLN A 58 -4.89 -8.93 1.42
N VAL A 59 -5.37 -8.61 0.21
CA VAL A 59 -6.53 -9.28 -0.40
C VAL A 59 -6.26 -10.77 -0.60
N LEU A 60 -5.04 -11.11 -1.04
CA LEU A 60 -4.62 -12.51 -1.23
C LEU A 60 -4.56 -13.27 0.10
N VAL A 61 -3.92 -12.69 1.13
CA VAL A 61 -3.86 -13.30 2.47
C VAL A 61 -5.27 -13.46 3.04
N ALA A 62 -6.10 -12.41 2.98
CA ALA A 62 -7.48 -12.50 3.48
C ALA A 62 -8.29 -13.57 2.76
N LYS A 63 -8.09 -13.76 1.45
CA LYS A 63 -8.83 -14.78 0.68
C LYS A 63 -8.35 -16.20 1.00
N TYR A 64 -7.03 -16.42 1.04
CA TYR A 64 -6.45 -17.75 1.05
C TYR A 64 -6.01 -18.24 2.43
N ALA A 65 -5.53 -17.35 3.30
CA ALA A 65 -5.13 -17.68 4.67
C ALA A 65 -6.30 -17.49 5.66
N ASP A 66 -7.04 -16.39 5.54
CA ASP A 66 -8.14 -16.08 6.47
C ASP A 66 -9.51 -16.55 5.97
N HIS A 67 -9.56 -17.20 4.80
CA HIS A 67 -10.76 -17.73 4.16
C HIS A 67 -11.92 -16.71 4.04
N LEU A 68 -11.59 -15.43 3.90
CA LEU A 68 -12.55 -14.34 3.78
C LEU A 68 -13.04 -14.26 2.31
N PRO A 69 -14.32 -14.55 2.03
CA PRO A 69 -14.80 -14.59 0.65
C PRO A 69 -14.78 -13.20 0.01
N LEU A 70 -14.55 -13.15 -1.31
CA LEU A 70 -14.35 -11.90 -2.05
C LEU A 70 -15.54 -10.93 -1.95
N TYR A 71 -16.78 -11.42 -1.88
CA TYR A 71 -17.94 -10.56 -1.72
C TYR A 71 -17.93 -9.83 -0.36
N ARG A 72 -17.48 -10.50 0.71
CA ARG A 72 -17.36 -9.91 2.04
C ARG A 72 -16.19 -8.93 2.10
N GLN A 73 -15.08 -9.25 1.43
CA GLN A 73 -13.97 -8.30 1.25
C GLN A 73 -14.41 -7.04 0.51
N ALA A 74 -15.20 -7.17 -0.56
CA ALA A 74 -15.75 -6.02 -1.28
C ALA A 74 -16.64 -5.13 -0.39
N GLN A 75 -17.34 -5.71 0.58
CA GLN A 75 -18.11 -5.00 1.62
C GLN A 75 -17.25 -4.38 2.74
N ILE A 76 -15.99 -4.81 2.90
CA ILE A 76 -15.02 -4.20 3.84
C ILE A 76 -14.21 -3.08 3.19
N TYR A 77 -13.99 -3.17 1.87
CA TYR A 77 -13.32 -2.13 1.08
C TYR A 77 -14.26 -1.18 0.31
N PRO A 78 -15.56 -0.97 0.63
CA PRO A 78 -16.39 -0.05 -0.10
C PRO A 78 -15.81 1.33 0.14
N ARG A 79 -15.34 1.94 -0.94
CA ARG A 79 -14.85 3.30 -0.98
C ARG A 79 -15.72 4.08 -1.95
#